data_AF-A0A3D0PDX2-F1
#
_entry.id   AF-A0A3D0PDX2-F1
#
_cell.length_a   1.000
_cell.length_b   1.000
_cell.length_c   1.000
_cell.angle_alpha   90.00
_cell.angle_beta   90.00
_cell.angle_gamma   90.00
#
_symmetry.space_group_name_H-M   'P 1'
#
loop_
_entity.id
_entity.type
_entity.pdbx_description
1 polymer ?
#
loop_
_entity_poly.entity_id
_entity_poly.type
_entity_poly.pdbx_seq_one_letter_code
_entity_poly.pdbx_strand_id
1 'polypeptide(L)'
;CGGCGQCITCFVEVVAERKEGALTPLTPVEQQKLRRRPESWRLACQALVQESVAVLTRPQAGRDAQKQAIAAAQAEPLPEGRMPEPDPEPEEGADDEVDSGAESDEL
;
A
#
# COMPACT_ATOMS: atom_id res chain seq x y z
N CYS A 1 1.03 16.61 -10.00
CA CYS A 1 1.18 17.40 -8.76
C CYS A 1 2.07 16.72 -7.71
N GLY A 2 2.88 15.69 -8.06
CA GLY A 2 3.75 15.02 -7.08
C GLY A 2 3.03 14.27 -5.96
N GLY A 3 1.73 13.99 -6.10
CA GLY A 3 0.94 13.27 -5.08
C GLY A 3 0.18 14.16 -4.09
N CYS A 4 0.23 15.49 -4.23
CA CYS A 4 -0.42 16.42 -3.30
C CYS A 4 -1.95 16.60 -3.49
N GLY A 5 -2.63 15.71 -4.21
CA GLY A 5 -4.10 15.77 -4.39
C GLY A 5 -4.63 16.94 -5.24
N GLN A 6 -3.77 17.71 -5.92
CA GLN A 6 -4.19 18.90 -6.67
C GLN A 6 -4.74 18.62 -8.08
N CYS A 7 -4.45 17.44 -8.63
CA CYS A 7 -4.90 16.99 -9.95
C CYS A 7 -5.50 15.58 -9.90
N ILE A 8 -6.12 15.14 -11.00
CA ILE A 8 -6.73 13.81 -11.12
C ILE A 8 -5.95 12.85 -12.04
N THR A 9 -4.69 13.15 -12.34
CA THR A 9 -3.90 12.36 -13.30
C THR A 9 -3.50 10.98 -12.77
N CYS A 10 -3.53 10.79 -11.45
CA CYS A 10 -3.24 9.54 -10.75
C CYS A 10 -4.52 8.73 -10.44
N PHE A 11 -5.62 8.98 -11.17
CA PHE A 11 -6.82 8.17 -10.99
C PHE A 11 -6.58 6.72 -11.43
N VAL A 12 -7.15 5.80 -10.67
CA VAL A 12 -7.15 4.35 -10.94
C VAL A 12 -8.56 3.82 -10.67
N GLU A 13 -8.90 2.70 -11.27
CA GLU A 13 -10.14 1.98 -10.96
C GLU A 13 -9.82 0.78 -10.07
N VAL A 14 -10.44 0.71 -8.90
CA VAL A 14 -10.35 -0.43 -7.99
C VAL A 14 -11.40 -1.43 -8.41
N VAL A 15 -10.98 -2.63 -8.81
CA VAL A 15 -11.87 -3.64 -9.39
C VAL A 15 -12.09 -4.86 -8.52
N ALA A 16 -11.23 -5.07 -7.54
CA ALA A 16 -11.43 -6.07 -6.51
C ALA A 16 -10.72 -5.65 -5.21
N GLU A 17 -11.35 -5.98 -4.10
CA GLU A 17 -10.77 -5.89 -2.76
C GLU A 17 -10.87 -7.29 -2.13
N ARG A 18 -9.81 -7.72 -1.44
CA ARG A 18 -9.84 -9.01 -0.74
C ARG A 18 -10.82 -9.00 0.43
N LYS A 19 -10.88 -7.86 1.13
CA LYS A 19 -11.79 -7.59 2.24
C LYS A 19 -12.34 -6.18 2.06
N GLU A 20 -13.58 -5.98 2.44
CA GLU A 20 -14.18 -4.64 2.48
C GLU A 20 -13.32 -3.70 3.34
N GLY A 21 -12.99 -2.53 2.78
CA GLY A 21 -12.10 -1.57 3.44
C GLY A 21 -10.63 -1.92 3.27
N ALA A 22 -10.25 -2.60 2.17
CA ALA A 22 -8.85 -2.84 1.83
C ALA A 22 -8.07 -1.56 1.54
N LEU A 23 -8.77 -0.43 1.34
CA LEU A 23 -8.22 0.90 1.22
C LEU A 23 -8.76 1.82 2.33
N THR A 24 -7.98 2.83 2.69
CA THR A 24 -8.46 3.90 3.55
C THR A 24 -9.71 4.60 2.98
N PRO A 25 -10.56 5.18 3.85
CA PRO A 25 -11.75 5.91 3.42
C PRO A 25 -11.45 7.02 2.41
N LEU A 26 -12.47 7.40 1.63
CA LEU A 26 -12.38 8.49 0.65
C LEU A 26 -12.04 9.81 1.33
N THR A 27 -10.94 10.42 0.90
CA THR A 27 -10.53 11.75 1.38
C THR A 27 -11.46 12.85 0.83
N PRO A 28 -11.56 14.02 1.49
CA PRO A 28 -12.32 15.16 0.95
C PRO A 28 -11.87 15.59 -0.44
N VAL A 29 -10.57 15.47 -0.73
CA VAL A 29 -9.98 15.74 -2.04
C VAL A 29 -10.53 14.78 -3.09
N GLU A 30 -10.56 13.48 -2.79
CA GLU A 30 -11.15 12.48 -3.69
C GLU A 30 -12.64 12.74 -3.91
N GLN A 31 -13.40 12.97 -2.84
CA GLN A 31 -14.84 13.28 -2.93
C GLN A 31 -15.10 14.48 -3.85
N GLN A 32 -14.33 15.56 -3.70
CA GLN A 32 -14.50 16.76 -4.52
C GLN A 32 -14.07 16.54 -5.98
N LYS A 33 -12.92 15.88 -6.21
CA LYS A 33 -12.32 15.74 -7.53
C LYS A 33 -12.97 14.63 -8.37
N LEU A 34 -13.53 13.61 -7.72
CA LEU A 34 -14.16 12.45 -8.35
C LEU A 34 -15.69 12.45 -8.28
N ARG A 35 -16.36 13.48 -7.73
CA ARG A 35 -17.84 13.62 -7.58
C ARG A 35 -18.75 13.27 -8.79
N ARG A 36 -18.21 13.15 -10.00
CA ARG A 36 -18.94 12.84 -11.25
C ARG A 36 -18.30 11.67 -12.00
N ARG A 37 -17.57 10.83 -11.28
CA ARG A 37 -16.86 9.66 -11.79
C ARG A 37 -17.43 8.41 -11.12
N PRO A 38 -17.19 7.22 -11.69
CA PRO A 38 -17.57 5.97 -11.02
C PRO A 38 -17.00 5.90 -9.61
N GLU A 39 -17.76 5.32 -8.68
CA GLU A 39 -17.36 5.19 -7.27
C GLU A 39 -16.15 4.26 -7.10
N SER A 40 -15.95 3.33 -8.04
CA SER A 40 -14.76 2.47 -8.10
C SER A 40 -13.47 3.24 -8.36
N TRP A 41 -13.53 4.53 -8.72
CA TRP A 41 -12.34 5.33 -8.99
C TRP A 41 -11.73 5.89 -7.71
N ARG A 42 -10.41 5.77 -7.59
CA ARG A 42 -9.61 6.34 -6.50
C ARG A 42 -8.50 7.21 -7.05
N LEU A 43 -8.05 8.18 -6.27
CA LEU A 43 -6.78 8.85 -6.56
C LEU A 43 -5.67 8.05 -5.88
N ALA A 44 -4.80 7.42 -6.67
CA ALA A 44 -3.74 6.56 -6.14
C ALA A 44 -2.82 7.29 -5.15
N CYS A 45 -2.68 8.62 -5.27
CA CYS A 45 -1.88 9.40 -4.32
C CYS A 45 -2.58 9.72 -2.99
N GLN A 46 -3.86 9.37 -2.80
CA GLN A 46 -4.65 9.68 -1.60
C GLN A 46 -5.17 8.43 -0.89
N ALA A 47 -5.04 7.25 -1.49
CA ALA A 47 -5.47 5.98 -0.92
C ALA A 47 -4.26 5.21 -0.36
N LEU A 48 -4.36 4.74 0.88
CA LEU A 48 -3.40 3.79 1.44
C LEU A 48 -3.98 2.38 1.39
N VAL A 49 -3.15 1.42 1.01
CA VAL A 49 -3.50 0.00 0.92
C VAL A 49 -3.33 -0.65 2.29
N GLN A 50 -4.40 -1.23 2.81
CA GLN A 50 -4.43 -1.96 4.08
C GLN A 50 -4.46 -3.47 3.87
N GLU A 51 -5.04 -3.93 2.77
CA GLU A 51 -5.15 -5.33 2.37
C GLU A 51 -5.02 -5.43 0.83
N SER A 52 -4.87 -6.63 0.27
CA SER A 52 -4.75 -6.83 -1.17
C SER A 52 -5.91 -6.26 -1.97
N VAL A 53 -5.57 -5.58 -3.07
CA VAL A 53 -6.49 -4.97 -4.04
C VAL A 53 -6.04 -5.23 -5.47
N ALA A 54 -6.99 -5.33 -6.40
CA ALA A 54 -6.72 -5.27 -7.84
C ALA A 54 -7.05 -3.88 -8.37
N VAL A 55 -6.09 -3.28 -9.08
CA VAL A 55 -6.22 -1.94 -9.67
C VAL A 55 -6.06 -1.98 -11.17
N LEU A 56 -6.99 -1.34 -11.88
CA LEU A 56 -6.85 -1.04 -13.30
C LEU A 56 -6.35 0.39 -13.47
N THR A 57 -5.12 0.51 -13.95
CA THR A 57 -4.57 1.78 -14.41
C THR A 57 -5.13 2.12 -15.78
N ARG A 58 -4.96 3.37 -16.23
CA ARG A 58 -5.36 3.76 -17.59
C ARG A 58 -4.60 2.88 -18.61
N PRO A 59 -5.30 2.05 -19.42
CA PRO A 59 -4.64 1.17 -20.38
C PRO A 59 -3.87 1.97 -21.42
N GLN A 60 -2.62 1.56 -21.71
CA GLN A 60 -1.82 2.17 -22.77
C GLN A 60 -2.24 1.69 -24.18
N ALA A 61 -2.83 0.49 -24.29
CA ALA A 61 -3.18 -0.15 -25.57
C ALA A 61 -4.70 -0.26 -25.85
N GLY A 62 -5.53 0.52 -25.15
CA GLY A 62 -7.00 0.47 -25.28
C GLY A 62 -7.66 -0.69 -24.51
N ARG A 63 -8.87 -0.46 -23.97
CA ARG A 63 -9.56 -1.42 -23.07
C ARG A 63 -9.98 -2.72 -23.76
N ASP A 64 -10.44 -2.66 -25.01
CA ASP A 64 -10.97 -3.85 -25.69
C ASP A 64 -9.89 -4.90 -25.97
N ALA A 65 -8.68 -4.46 -26.32
CA ALA A 65 -7.54 -5.33 -26.54
C ALA A 65 -7.09 -6.08 -25.28
N GLN A 66 -7.42 -5.57 -24.09
CA GLN A 66 -7.00 -6.12 -22.80
C GLN A 66 -8.13 -6.80 -22.04
N LYS A 67 -9.34 -6.88 -22.62
CA LYS A 67 -10.55 -7.34 -21.92
C LYS A 67 -10.39 -8.74 -21.30
N GLN A 68 -9.75 -9.66 -22.02
CA GLN A 68 -9.52 -11.03 -21.52
C GLN A 68 -8.50 -11.06 -20.38
N ALA A 69 -7.39 -10.32 -20.50
CA ALA A 69 -6.38 -10.23 -19.44
C ALA A 69 -6.94 -9.58 -18.17
N ILE A 70 -7.76 -8.53 -18.33
CA ILE A 70 -8.48 -7.88 -17.22
C ILE A 70 -9.44 -8.87 -16.55
N ALA A 71 -10.24 -9.60 -17.33
CA ALA A 71 -11.19 -10.57 -16.79
C ALA A 71 -10.49 -11.73 -16.05
N ALA A 72 -9.37 -12.22 -16.60
CA ALA A 72 -8.58 -13.26 -15.95
C ALA A 72 -7.99 -12.77 -14.61
N ALA A 73 -7.40 -11.57 -14.60
CA ALA A 73 -6.84 -10.97 -13.37
C ALA A 73 -7.91 -10.69 -12.30
N GLN A 74 -9.14 -10.39 -12.70
CA GLN A 74 -10.27 -10.19 -11.79
C GLN A 74 -10.82 -11.49 -11.21
N ALA A 75 -10.65 -12.62 -11.90
CA ALA A 75 -11.14 -13.92 -11.44
C ALA A 75 -10.18 -14.62 -10.46
N GLU A 76 -8.91 -14.22 -10.46
CA GLU A 76 -7.90 -14.76 -9.54
C GLU A 76 -8.13 -14.23 -8.12
N PRO A 77 -8.21 -15.11 -7.11
CA PRO A 77 -8.40 -14.67 -5.72
C PRO A 77 -7.19 -13.88 -5.24
N LEU A 78 -7.46 -12.74 -4.60
CA LEU A 78 -6.39 -11.88 -4.09
C LEU A 78 -5.65 -12.56 -2.91
N PRO A 79 -4.31 -12.49 -2.86
CA PRO A 79 -3.50 -13.10 -1.81
C PRO A 79 -3.63 -12.36 -0.47
N GLU A 80 -3.15 -12.96 0.62
CA GLU A 80 -3.01 -12.27 1.91
C GLU A 80 -2.18 -10.98 1.79
N GLY A 81 -2.71 -9.88 2.32
CA GLY A 81 -2.05 -8.59 2.39
C GLY A 81 -0.82 -8.62 3.30
N ARG A 82 0.05 -7.62 3.15
CA ARG A 82 1.37 -7.45 3.80
C ARG A 82 1.85 -8.68 4.57
N MET A 83 2.63 -9.53 3.89
CA MET A 83 3.43 -10.55 4.56
C MET A 83 4.14 -9.90 5.76
N PRO A 84 4.11 -10.53 6.96
CA PRO A 84 4.89 -10.02 8.07
C PRO A 84 6.34 -9.88 7.62
N GLU A 85 6.98 -8.77 8.00
CA GLU A 85 8.43 -8.68 7.90
C GLU A 85 9.01 -9.93 8.58
N PRO A 86 10.01 -10.59 7.98
CA PRO A 86 10.68 -11.67 8.68
C PRO A 86 11.14 -11.14 10.02
N ASP A 87 10.84 -11.87 11.10
CA ASP A 87 11.33 -11.52 12.42
C ASP A 87 12.86 -11.35 12.34
N PRO A 88 13.44 -10.31 12.98
CA PRO A 88 14.88 -10.17 13.01
C PRO A 88 15.48 -11.46 13.56
N GLU A 89 16.43 -12.04 12.84
CA GLU A 89 17.15 -13.22 13.30
C GLU A 89 17.74 -12.91 14.68
N PRO A 90 17.57 -13.78 15.69
CA PRO A 90 18.19 -13.55 16.98
C PRO A 90 19.71 -13.50 16.77
N GLU A 91 20.32 -12.36 17.11
CA GLU A 91 21.77 -12.22 17.14
C GLU A 91 22.32 -13.19 18.20
N GLU A 92 22.76 -14.38 17.77
CA GLU A 92 23.46 -15.33 18.61
C GLU A 92 24.91 -14.85 18.81
N GLY A 93 25.20 -14.38 20.03
CA GLY A 93 26.53 -14.41 20.60
C GLY A 93 27.28 -13.08 20.69
N ALA A 94 27.22 -12.48 21.87
CA ALA A 94 28.34 -11.75 22.48
C ALA A 94 28.07 -11.60 24.00
N ASP A 95 28.09 -12.71 24.72
CA ASP A 95 28.48 -12.72 26.12
C ASP A 95 30.01 -12.59 26.27
N ASP A 96 30.43 -12.19 27.49
CA ASP A 96 31.78 -11.98 28.03
C ASP A 96 32.43 -10.59 27.76
N GLU A 97 32.90 -9.81 28.74
CA GLU A 97 33.25 -10.03 30.15
C GLU A 97 33.04 -8.76 31.01
N VAL A 98 32.88 -9.02 32.30
CA VAL A 98 32.86 -8.08 33.43
C VAL A 98 34.24 -7.47 33.62
N ASP A 99 34.35 -6.16 33.87
CA ASP A 99 35.44 -5.65 34.71
C ASP A 99 34.93 -4.59 35.69
N SER A 100 34.81 -5.03 36.93
CA SER A 100 34.60 -4.21 38.12
C SER A 100 35.94 -3.57 38.52
N GLY A 101 36.21 -2.36 38.03
CA GLY A 101 37.32 -1.53 38.51
C GLY A 101 36.80 -0.38 39.38
N ALA A 102 36.70 -0.62 40.69
CA ALA A 102 36.57 0.45 41.67
C ALA A 102 37.96 1.06 41.93
N GLU A 103 38.18 2.33 41.59
CA GLU A 103 39.24 3.14 42.22
C GLU A 103 38.76 4.57 42.49
N SER A 104 39.03 4.97 43.72
CA SER A 104 38.75 6.23 44.39
C SER A 104 39.53 7.41 43.80
N ASP A 105 39.17 8.60 44.31
CA ASP A 105 40.11 9.64 44.78
C ASP A 105 40.02 11.03 44.11
N GLU A 106 40.38 12.03 44.90
CA GLU A 106 39.98 13.43 44.96
C GLU A 106 40.28 14.32 43.73
N LEU A 107 39.44 15.36 43.51
CA LEU A 107 39.80 16.80 43.59
C LEU A 107 38.61 17.71 43.20
#